data_AF-A0A4S2HN43-F1
#
_entry.id   AF-A0A4S2HN43-F1
#
_cell.length_a   1.000
_cell.length_b   1.000
_cell.length_c   1.000
_cell.angle_alpha   90.00
_cell.angle_beta   90.00
_cell.angle_gamma   90.00
#
_symmetry.space_group_name_H-M   'P 1'
#
loop_
_entity.id
_entity.type
_entity.pdbx_description
1 polymer ?
#
loop_
_entity_poly.entity_id
_entity_poly.type
_entity_poly.pdbx_seq_one_letter_code
_entity_poly.pdbx_strand_id
1 'polypeptide(L)'
;MDEKLYANLEHAIEKGNSQKLIDCVPDIGLTCSVCNQTFKRIGEKKRKISKSVINEYEKNSRCSLISRKQCTMPCQALRELQKSYSSLPGAEILLQPMGIRGSDSNEMQALQYNVMKMEFEPAKNKHAYSQKELRFIETHIYRFRLNDPEYRSRQLFDFIRNVIDNNGKMPAYEFNNLIVKLFREKLSGKPREEVLKICESIFVITFPKMQ
;
A
#
# COMPACT_ATOMS: atom_id res chain seq x y z
N MET A 1 14.40 13.34 10.86
CA MET A 1 14.99 12.57 9.75
C MET A 1 13.88 11.72 9.14
N ASP A 2 13.75 11.76 7.81
CA ASP A 2 12.71 11.10 7.00
C ASP A 2 13.01 9.58 6.91
N GLU A 3 12.95 8.89 8.05
CA GLU A 3 13.33 7.48 8.19
C GLU A 3 12.24 6.52 7.72
N LYS A 4 11.79 6.68 6.46
CA LYS A 4 11.12 5.60 5.71
C LYS A 4 12.10 4.45 5.37
N LEU A 5 13.08 4.21 6.24
CA LEU A 5 14.24 3.31 6.10
C LEU A 5 14.03 1.95 6.74
N TYR A 6 13.05 1.81 7.64
CA TYR A 6 12.76 0.53 8.32
C TYR A 6 11.36 0.05 7.94
N ALA A 7 11.29 -0.98 7.10
CA ALA A 7 10.07 -1.72 6.87
C ALA A 7 9.79 -2.58 8.11
N ASN A 8 8.62 -2.41 8.72
CA ASN A 8 8.16 -3.25 9.81
C ASN A 8 7.37 -4.42 9.23
N LEU A 9 7.60 -5.62 9.79
CA LEU A 9 6.70 -6.76 9.60
C LEU A 9 5.42 -6.50 10.39
N GLU A 10 4.28 -6.71 9.76
CA GLU A 10 2.98 -6.42 10.36
C GLU A 10 1.90 -7.39 9.88
N HIS A 11 1.06 -7.84 10.81
CA HIS A 11 -0.06 -8.75 10.56
C HIS A 11 -1.24 -8.06 9.91
N ALA A 12 -1.59 -8.33 8.67
CA ALA A 12 -2.74 -7.74 7.99
C ALA A 12 -4.04 -7.80 8.80
N ILE A 13 -4.32 -8.93 9.43
CA ILE A 13 -5.38 -9.07 10.45
C ILE A 13 -4.72 -9.11 11.83
N GLU A 14 -5.13 -8.24 12.74
CA GLU A 14 -4.44 -8.16 14.03
C GLU A 14 -4.54 -9.47 14.82
N LYS A 15 -3.40 -9.92 15.35
CA LYS A 15 -3.25 -11.15 16.15
C LYS A 15 -4.19 -11.27 17.35
N GLY A 16 -4.76 -10.15 17.81
CA GLY A 16 -5.81 -10.14 18.82
C GLY A 16 -7.10 -10.86 18.41
N ASN A 17 -7.30 -11.12 17.12
CA ASN A 17 -8.45 -11.86 16.58
C ASN A 17 -8.28 -13.39 16.70
N SER A 18 -7.06 -13.92 16.62
CA SER A 18 -6.78 -15.36 16.85
C SER A 18 -5.29 -15.60 17.10
N GLN A 19 -4.98 -16.48 18.05
CA GLN A 19 -3.61 -16.95 18.30
C GLN A 19 -3.01 -17.65 17.08
N LYS A 20 -3.86 -18.18 16.18
CA LYS A 20 -3.36 -18.81 14.95
C LYS A 20 -2.74 -17.82 13.96
N LEU A 21 -3.02 -16.52 14.09
CA LEU A 21 -2.46 -15.47 13.22
C LEU A 21 -1.03 -15.06 13.59
N ILE A 22 -0.59 -15.26 14.83
CA ILE A 22 0.72 -14.78 15.33
C ILE A 22 1.89 -15.20 14.44
N ASP A 23 1.92 -16.47 14.02
CA ASP A 23 2.97 -17.01 13.15
C ASP A 23 2.46 -17.33 11.74
N CYS A 24 1.33 -16.73 11.35
CA CYS A 24 0.77 -16.94 10.02
C CYS A 24 1.53 -16.08 9.00
N VAL A 25 2.61 -16.63 8.43
CA VAL A 25 3.44 -15.91 7.43
C VAL A 25 2.62 -15.27 6.30
N PRO A 26 1.60 -15.92 5.71
CA PRO A 26 0.77 -15.28 4.68
C PRO A 26 -0.13 -14.14 5.17
N ASP A 27 -0.21 -13.89 6.48
CA ASP A 27 -0.86 -12.72 7.07
C ASP A 27 0.15 -11.61 7.41
N ILE A 28 1.45 -11.87 7.32
CA ILE A 28 2.50 -10.88 7.64
C ILE A 28 2.97 -10.19 6.37
N GLY A 29 2.92 -8.86 6.35
CA GLY A 29 3.38 -8.01 5.26
C GLY A 29 4.43 -6.98 5.70
N LEU A 30 5.12 -6.41 4.72
CA LEU A 30 6.02 -5.27 4.94
C LEU A 30 5.21 -3.96 4.96
N THR A 31 5.46 -3.11 5.94
CA THR A 31 4.75 -1.84 6.14
C THR A 31 5.71 -0.73 6.56
N CYS A 32 5.34 0.53 6.31
CA CYS A 32 6.11 1.65 6.84
C CYS A 32 5.97 1.75 8.37
N SER A 33 7.01 2.20 9.07
CA SER A 33 7.03 2.27 10.54
C SER A 33 5.86 3.08 11.12
N VAL A 34 5.59 4.26 10.57
CA VAL A 34 4.46 5.13 10.96
C VAL A 34 3.10 4.51 10.61
N CYS A 35 3.01 3.90 9.42
CA CYS A 35 1.81 3.21 8.94
C CYS A 35 1.38 2.15 9.94
N ASN A 36 2.34 1.35 10.40
CA ASN A 36 2.09 0.31 11.39
C ASN A 36 1.84 0.89 12.79
N GLN A 37 2.83 1.59 13.34
CA GLN A 37 2.84 1.95 14.77
C GLN A 37 1.80 3.01 15.14
N THR A 38 1.31 3.78 14.16
CA THR A 38 0.34 4.86 14.37
C THR A 38 -0.95 4.62 13.62
N PHE A 39 -0.95 4.73 12.30
CA PHE A 39 -2.21 4.84 11.53
C PHE A 39 -3.04 3.58 11.54
N LYS A 40 -2.39 2.41 11.45
CA LYS A 40 -3.11 1.15 11.53
C LYS A 40 -3.70 0.93 12.92
N ARG A 41 -3.01 1.25 14.00
CA ARG A 41 -3.53 1.09 15.38
C ARG A 41 -4.80 1.90 15.65
N ILE A 42 -5.03 2.98 14.91
CA ILE A 42 -6.27 3.75 14.99
C ILE A 42 -7.45 2.84 14.64
N GLY A 43 -8.34 2.65 15.61
CA GLY A 43 -9.54 1.81 15.46
C GLY A 43 -9.32 0.30 15.61
N GLU A 44 -8.10 -0.16 15.94
CA GLU A 44 -7.80 -1.60 16.10
C GLU A 44 -8.74 -2.30 17.09
N LYS A 45 -8.99 -1.67 18.24
CA LYS A 45 -9.92 -2.21 19.25
C LYS A 45 -11.35 -2.39 18.74
N LYS A 46 -11.74 -1.70 17.67
CA LYS A 46 -13.07 -1.77 17.05
C LYS A 46 -13.14 -2.82 15.93
N ARG A 47 -12.01 -3.19 15.32
CA ARG A 47 -11.91 -4.22 14.27
C ARG A 47 -11.86 -5.65 14.83
N LYS A 48 -12.85 -5.99 15.66
CA LYS A 48 -12.98 -7.33 16.21
C LYS A 48 -13.87 -8.19 15.34
N ILE A 49 -13.32 -9.28 14.83
CA ILE A 49 -14.07 -10.29 14.08
C ILE A 49 -15.00 -11.05 15.03
N SER A 50 -16.19 -11.44 14.55
CA SER A 50 -17.15 -12.19 15.35
C SER A 50 -16.61 -13.56 15.76
N LYS A 51 -17.05 -14.05 16.93
CA LYS A 51 -16.61 -15.36 17.44
C LYS A 51 -16.94 -16.51 16.48
N SER A 52 -18.05 -16.45 15.74
CA SER A 52 -18.42 -17.51 14.80
C SER A 52 -17.42 -17.62 13.65
N VAL A 53 -17.02 -16.48 13.07
CA VAL A 53 -16.05 -16.42 11.97
C VAL A 53 -14.66 -16.87 12.45
N ILE A 54 -14.26 -16.48 13.66
CA ILE A 54 -13.00 -16.96 14.26
C ILE A 54 -13.03 -18.48 14.48
N ASN A 55 -14.12 -19.02 15.03
CA ASN A 55 -14.24 -20.46 15.24
C ASN A 55 -14.17 -21.24 13.91
N GLU A 56 -14.80 -20.70 12.86
CA GLU A 56 -14.74 -21.29 11.52
C GLU A 56 -13.32 -21.27 10.95
N TYR A 57 -12.63 -20.12 11.04
CA TYR A 57 -11.23 -20.01 10.66
C TYR A 57 -10.34 -21.00 11.44
N GLU A 58 -10.51 -21.10 12.76
CA GLU A 58 -9.71 -21.98 13.59
C GLU A 58 -9.98 -23.46 13.29
N LYS A 59 -11.22 -23.84 12.99
CA LYS A 59 -11.58 -25.20 12.58
C LYS A 59 -11.03 -25.57 11.20
N ASN A 60 -11.11 -24.65 10.23
CA ASN A 60 -10.77 -24.93 8.84
C ASN A 60 -9.28 -24.68 8.51
N SER A 61 -8.57 -23.92 9.34
CA SER A 61 -7.14 -23.73 9.19
C SER A 61 -6.38 -25.00 9.59
N ARG A 62 -5.67 -25.59 8.63
CA ARG A 62 -4.84 -26.80 8.82
C ARG A 62 -3.61 -26.60 9.72
N CYS A 63 -3.42 -25.40 10.27
CA CYS A 63 -2.30 -25.06 11.15
C CYS A 63 -2.76 -25.17 12.61
N SER A 64 -1.91 -25.70 13.49
CA SER A 64 -2.14 -25.71 14.94
C SER A 64 -1.14 -24.80 15.66
N LEU A 65 -1.36 -24.54 16.95
CA LEU A 65 -0.41 -23.74 17.75
C LEU A 65 0.93 -24.47 17.97
N ILE A 66 0.95 -25.79 17.84
CA ILE A 66 2.11 -26.66 18.11
C ILE A 66 2.82 -27.04 16.80
N SER A 67 2.06 -27.23 15.72
CA SER A 67 2.57 -27.57 14.39
C SER A 67 2.10 -26.54 13.38
N ARG A 68 2.99 -25.58 13.11
CA ARG A 68 2.78 -24.53 12.13
C ARG A 68 3.30 -25.02 10.79
N LYS A 69 2.45 -24.97 9.76
CA LYS A 69 2.90 -25.18 8.39
C LYS A 69 3.60 -23.91 7.90
N GLN A 70 4.76 -24.04 7.28
CA GLN A 70 5.47 -22.91 6.64
C GLN A 70 4.75 -22.51 5.34
N CYS A 71 3.59 -21.89 5.47
CA CYS A 71 2.81 -21.44 4.31
C CYS A 71 3.46 -20.22 3.67
N THR A 72 3.62 -20.25 2.35
CA THR A 72 4.03 -19.07 1.56
C THR A 72 2.82 -18.38 0.90
N MET A 73 1.67 -19.04 0.87
CA MET A 73 0.43 -18.55 0.27
C MET A 73 -0.75 -18.67 1.25
N PRO A 74 -1.73 -17.76 1.20
CA PRO A 74 -2.88 -17.79 2.09
C PRO A 74 -3.77 -18.99 1.77
N CYS A 75 -4.06 -19.81 2.79
CA CYS A 75 -5.00 -20.91 2.69
C CYS A 75 -6.44 -20.39 2.55
N GLN A 76 -7.37 -21.26 2.13
CA GLN A 76 -8.77 -20.88 1.96
C GLN A 76 -9.38 -20.25 3.22
N ALA A 77 -9.15 -20.86 4.39
CA ALA A 77 -9.63 -20.33 5.66
C ALA A 77 -9.11 -18.91 5.95
N LEU A 78 -7.85 -18.62 5.63
CA LEU A 78 -7.30 -17.26 5.79
C LEU A 78 -7.93 -16.28 4.80
N ARG A 79 -8.16 -16.69 3.54
CA ARG A 79 -8.83 -15.83 2.54
C ARG A 79 -10.25 -15.47 2.95
N GLU A 80 -11.00 -16.43 3.51
CA GLU A 80 -12.36 -16.21 4.03
C GLU A 80 -12.35 -15.27 5.24
N LEU A 81 -11.35 -15.42 6.12
CA LEU A 81 -11.14 -14.51 7.25
C LEU A 81 -10.80 -13.09 6.76
N GLN A 82 -9.91 -12.95 5.78
CA GLN A 82 -9.52 -11.66 5.17
C GLN A 82 -10.73 -10.94 4.55
N LYS A 83 -11.61 -11.67 3.86
CA LYS A 83 -12.88 -11.12 3.33
C LYS A 83 -13.79 -10.61 4.45
N SER A 84 -13.94 -11.41 5.50
CA SER A 84 -14.78 -11.06 6.66
C SER A 84 -14.22 -9.90 7.46
N TYR A 85 -12.89 -9.80 7.56
CA TYR A 85 -12.22 -8.68 8.21
C TYR A 85 -12.37 -7.40 7.40
N SER A 86 -12.16 -7.46 6.08
CA SER A 86 -12.21 -6.28 5.21
C SER A 86 -13.62 -5.69 5.08
N SER A 87 -14.66 -6.43 5.46
CA SER A 87 -16.03 -5.90 5.52
C SER A 87 -16.35 -5.17 6.83
N LEU A 88 -15.46 -5.21 7.84
CA LEU A 88 -15.65 -4.50 9.09
C LEU A 88 -15.47 -2.98 8.88
N PRO A 89 -16.31 -2.16 9.52
CA PRO A 89 -16.10 -0.72 9.56
C PRO A 89 -14.72 -0.41 10.15
N GLY A 90 -13.94 0.39 9.42
CA GLY A 90 -12.62 0.77 9.90
C GLY A 90 -11.52 -0.23 9.55
N ALA A 91 -11.81 -1.28 8.76
CA ALA A 91 -10.88 -2.30 8.27
C ALA A 91 -10.60 -2.21 6.75
N GLU A 92 -10.92 -1.07 6.14
CA GLU A 92 -10.65 -0.76 4.75
C GLU A 92 -9.14 -0.53 4.52
N ILE A 93 -8.36 -1.60 4.54
CA ILE A 93 -6.89 -1.58 4.56
C ILE A 93 -6.36 -2.41 3.40
N LEU A 94 -5.76 -1.77 2.40
CA LEU A 94 -5.18 -2.47 1.24
C LEU A 94 -3.88 -3.21 1.54
N LEU A 95 -3.24 -2.97 2.70
CA LEU A 95 -1.98 -3.58 3.13
C LEU A 95 -2.16 -5.06 3.56
N GLN A 96 -2.96 -5.83 2.84
CA GLN A 96 -3.04 -7.27 3.02
C GLN A 96 -2.03 -7.96 2.10
N PRO A 97 -1.25 -8.95 2.60
CA PRO A 97 -0.45 -9.80 1.74
C PRO A 97 -1.30 -10.38 0.61
N MET A 98 -0.76 -10.33 -0.61
CA MET A 98 -1.45 -10.73 -1.86
C MET A 98 -2.64 -9.82 -2.27
N GLY A 99 -2.87 -8.72 -1.56
CA GLY A 99 -3.86 -7.69 -1.86
C GLY A 99 -5.31 -8.11 -1.62
N ILE A 100 -6.22 -7.18 -1.88
CA ILE A 100 -7.67 -7.35 -1.68
C ILE A 100 -8.36 -7.38 -3.04
N ARG A 101 -9.30 -8.31 -3.22
CA ARG A 101 -10.22 -8.29 -4.37
C ARG A 101 -11.50 -7.56 -4.04
N GLY A 102 -11.99 -6.77 -4.99
CA GLY A 102 -13.29 -6.12 -4.95
C GLY A 102 -14.42 -7.13 -4.79
N SER A 103 -15.43 -6.81 -3.98
CA SER A 103 -16.60 -7.70 -3.81
C SER A 103 -17.49 -7.73 -5.04
N ASP A 104 -17.46 -6.66 -5.84
CA ASP A 104 -18.41 -6.44 -6.93
C ASP A 104 -17.71 -6.73 -8.28
N SER A 105 -16.50 -6.22 -8.46
CA SER A 105 -15.72 -6.39 -9.70
C SER A 105 -14.84 -7.64 -9.71
N ASN A 106 -14.53 -8.22 -8.53
CA ASN A 106 -13.50 -9.26 -8.35
C ASN A 106 -12.08 -8.85 -8.81
N GLU A 107 -11.89 -7.56 -9.13
CA GLU A 107 -10.60 -6.99 -9.50
C GLU A 107 -9.73 -6.74 -8.26
N MET A 108 -8.41 -6.72 -8.46
CA MET A 108 -7.50 -6.31 -7.39
C MET A 108 -7.68 -4.82 -7.09
N GLN A 109 -8.00 -4.50 -5.85
CA GLN A 109 -8.04 -3.12 -5.37
C GLN A 109 -6.62 -2.60 -5.22
N ALA A 110 -6.30 -1.54 -5.97
CA ALA A 110 -4.96 -1.01 -6.09
C ALA A 110 -4.94 0.51 -6.04
N LEU A 111 -3.83 1.03 -5.50
CA LEU A 111 -3.48 2.44 -5.56
C LEU A 111 -2.63 2.71 -6.80
N GLN A 112 -2.75 3.91 -7.33
CA GLN A 112 -1.77 4.50 -8.25
C GLN A 112 -1.28 5.82 -7.69
N TYR A 113 -0.07 6.22 -8.08
CA TYR A 113 0.46 7.54 -7.77
C TYR A 113 0.33 8.45 -8.98
N ASN A 114 -0.43 9.52 -8.84
CA ASN A 114 -0.62 10.53 -9.86
C ASN A 114 0.51 11.55 -9.79
N VAL A 115 1.48 11.43 -10.70
CA VAL A 115 2.66 12.32 -10.76
C VAL A 115 2.28 13.79 -10.98
N MET A 116 1.19 14.07 -11.69
CA MET A 116 0.75 15.44 -12.00
C MET A 116 0.07 16.13 -10.80
N LYS A 117 -0.48 15.35 -9.87
CA LYS A 117 -1.09 15.84 -8.62
C LYS A 117 -0.18 15.64 -7.40
N MET A 118 0.85 14.81 -7.52
CA MET A 118 1.71 14.33 -6.44
C MET A 118 0.93 13.60 -5.33
N GLU A 119 -0.06 12.80 -5.72
CA GLU A 119 -1.03 12.17 -4.82
C GLU A 119 -1.32 10.72 -5.18
N PHE A 120 -1.60 9.89 -4.18
CA PHE A 120 -2.18 8.58 -4.32
C PHE A 120 -3.68 8.69 -4.65
N GLU A 121 -4.14 7.91 -5.63
CA GLU A 121 -5.54 7.80 -6.01
C GLU A 121 -5.87 6.34 -6.36
N PRO A 122 -7.16 5.95 -6.41
CA PRO A 122 -7.55 4.62 -6.90
C PRO A 122 -7.07 4.41 -8.34
N ALA A 123 -6.62 3.20 -8.66
CA ALA A 123 -6.06 2.85 -9.98
C ALA A 123 -7.10 2.74 -11.13
N LYS A 124 -7.98 3.74 -11.26
CA LYS A 124 -9.13 3.80 -12.19
C LYS A 124 -8.75 3.64 -13.67
N ASN A 125 -7.50 3.94 -14.02
CA ASN A 125 -7.02 3.82 -15.40
C ASN A 125 -6.77 2.37 -15.84
N LYS A 126 -6.71 1.44 -14.90
CA LYS A 126 -6.44 0.00 -15.15
C LYS A 126 -7.58 -0.91 -14.69
N HIS A 127 -8.55 -0.35 -13.98
CA HIS A 127 -9.51 -1.11 -13.20
C HIS A 127 -10.89 -0.46 -13.21
N ALA A 128 -11.93 -1.29 -13.31
CA ALA A 128 -13.33 -0.87 -13.29
C ALA A 128 -13.94 -1.10 -11.90
N TYR A 129 -13.68 -0.19 -10.97
CA TYR A 129 -14.15 -0.29 -9.59
C TYR A 129 -15.60 0.18 -9.41
N SER A 130 -16.36 -0.51 -8.56
CA SER A 130 -17.66 -0.03 -8.10
C SER A 130 -17.52 1.18 -7.17
N GLN A 131 -18.60 1.93 -6.94
CA GLN A 131 -18.60 3.03 -5.97
C GLN A 131 -18.29 2.60 -4.52
N LYS A 132 -18.57 1.33 -4.19
CA LYS A 132 -18.23 0.76 -2.89
C LYS A 132 -16.72 0.48 -2.79
N GLU A 133 -16.14 -0.07 -3.86
CA GLU A 133 -14.71 -0.36 -3.96
C GLU A 133 -13.87 0.92 -4.01
N LEU A 134 -14.34 1.95 -4.71
CA LEU A 134 -13.70 3.27 -4.69
C LEU A 134 -13.65 3.85 -3.28
N ARG A 135 -14.77 3.82 -2.54
CA ARG A 135 -14.83 4.27 -1.15
C ARG A 135 -13.89 3.48 -0.24
N PHE A 136 -13.74 2.18 -0.46
CA PHE A 136 -12.78 1.35 0.28
C PHE A 136 -11.35 1.87 0.09
N ILE A 137 -10.93 2.07 -1.17
CA ILE A 137 -9.59 2.55 -1.52
C ILE A 137 -9.35 3.97 -0.99
N GLU A 138 -10.34 4.86 -1.11
CA GLU A 138 -10.27 6.24 -0.60
C GLU A 138 -10.18 6.27 0.93
N THR A 139 -10.92 5.41 1.62
CA THR A 139 -10.84 5.27 3.08
C THR A 139 -9.45 4.81 3.52
N HIS A 140 -8.83 3.90 2.76
CA HIS A 140 -7.44 3.51 2.98
C HIS A 140 -6.48 4.69 2.84
N ILE A 141 -6.57 5.45 1.73
CA ILE A 141 -5.73 6.63 1.48
C ILE A 141 -5.85 7.64 2.63
N TYR A 142 -7.09 7.91 3.07
CA TYR A 142 -7.37 8.82 4.17
C TYR A 142 -6.80 8.33 5.50
N ARG A 143 -7.03 7.05 5.85
CA ARG A 143 -6.56 6.48 7.12
C ARG A 143 -5.05 6.59 7.27
N PHE A 144 -4.32 6.25 6.22
CA PHE A 144 -2.85 6.25 6.23
C PHE A 144 -2.25 7.60 5.86
N ARG A 145 -3.08 8.64 5.72
CA ARG A 145 -2.66 10.02 5.42
C ARG A 145 -1.73 10.09 4.20
N LEU A 146 -1.96 9.24 3.19
CA LEU A 146 -1.03 9.07 2.07
C LEU A 146 -0.85 10.36 1.26
N ASN A 147 -1.86 11.23 1.26
CA ASN A 147 -1.87 12.51 0.55
C ASN A 147 -1.75 13.73 1.47
N ASP A 148 -1.66 13.53 2.78
CA ASP A 148 -1.56 14.62 3.74
C ASP A 148 -0.21 15.35 3.54
N PRO A 149 -0.21 16.69 3.37
CA PRO A 149 1.01 17.48 3.19
C PRO A 149 2.08 17.23 4.26
N GLU A 150 1.69 16.94 5.50
CA GLU A 150 2.63 16.68 6.62
C GLU A 150 3.50 15.43 6.37
N TYR A 151 2.95 14.41 5.72
CA TYR A 151 3.62 13.11 5.50
C TYR A 151 4.10 12.91 4.05
N ARG A 152 3.77 13.87 3.16
CA ARG A 152 4.10 13.83 1.73
C ARG A 152 5.60 14.02 1.53
N SER A 153 6.23 13.05 0.86
CA SER A 153 7.66 13.15 0.53
C SER A 153 7.91 14.07 -0.65
N ARG A 154 9.00 14.84 -0.59
CA ARG A 154 9.50 15.65 -1.71
C ARG A 154 10.49 14.91 -2.61
N GLN A 155 10.78 13.64 -2.35
CA GLN A 155 11.84 12.90 -3.05
C GLN A 155 11.60 12.76 -4.57
N LEU A 156 10.36 12.62 -5.04
CA LEU A 156 10.08 12.63 -6.49
C LEU A 156 10.33 14.00 -7.11
N PHE A 157 9.99 15.06 -6.39
CA PHE A 157 10.29 16.42 -6.82
C PHE A 157 11.79 16.66 -6.92
N ASP A 158 12.55 16.29 -5.87
CA ASP A 158 14.01 16.45 -5.85
C ASP A 158 14.68 15.62 -6.97
N PHE A 159 14.15 14.43 -7.27
CA PHE A 159 14.59 13.63 -8.40
C PHE A 159 14.37 14.35 -9.73
N ILE A 160 13.15 14.85 -9.98
CA ILE A 160 12.81 15.55 -11.23
C ILE A 160 13.69 16.79 -11.41
N ARG A 161 13.86 17.60 -10.35
CA ARG A 161 14.75 18.78 -10.39
C ARG A 161 16.18 18.37 -10.74
N ASN A 162 16.71 17.34 -10.11
CA ASN A 162 18.07 16.86 -10.39
C ASN A 162 18.24 16.43 -11.86
N VAL A 163 17.25 15.73 -12.43
CA VAL A 163 17.28 15.33 -13.84
C VAL A 163 17.30 16.56 -14.76
N ILE A 164 16.52 17.61 -14.45
CA ILE A 164 16.50 18.87 -15.20
C ILE A 164 17.85 19.59 -15.08
N ASP A 165 18.36 19.77 -13.86
CA ASP A 165 19.63 20.46 -13.60
C ASP A 165 20.82 19.77 -14.30
N ASN A 166 20.72 18.44 -14.51
CA ASN A 166 21.72 17.65 -15.23
C ASN A 166 21.34 17.40 -16.70
N ASN A 167 20.45 18.24 -17.24
CA ASN A 167 20.04 18.27 -18.64
C ASN A 167 19.57 16.90 -19.15
N GLY A 168 18.71 16.21 -18.39
CA GLY A 168 18.14 14.90 -18.74
C GLY A 168 18.95 13.68 -18.26
N LYS A 169 20.10 13.87 -17.61
CA LYS A 169 20.90 12.75 -17.08
C LYS A 169 20.28 12.22 -15.78
N MET A 170 19.86 10.95 -15.79
CA MET A 170 19.31 10.30 -14.60
C MET A 170 20.42 9.95 -13.59
N PRO A 171 20.20 10.20 -12.28
CA PRO A 171 21.14 9.79 -11.25
C PRO A 171 21.29 8.26 -11.18
N ALA A 172 22.49 7.82 -10.82
CA ALA A 172 22.87 6.40 -10.75
C ALA A 172 22.85 5.80 -9.32
N TYR A 173 22.44 6.57 -8.31
CA TYR A 173 22.40 6.10 -6.92
C TYR A 173 21.14 5.26 -6.62
N GLU A 174 21.18 4.50 -5.51
CA GLU A 174 20.03 3.73 -5.05
C GLU A 174 18.95 4.64 -4.44
N PHE A 175 17.71 4.45 -4.89
CA PHE A 175 16.57 5.22 -4.40
C PHE A 175 15.84 4.43 -3.31
N ASN A 176 15.79 5.01 -2.11
CA ASN A 176 15.04 4.44 -0.99
C ASN A 176 13.53 4.73 -1.06
N ASN A 177 13.09 5.50 -2.06
CA ASN A 177 11.69 5.83 -2.31
C ASN A 177 11.13 4.99 -3.45
N LEU A 178 10.09 4.20 -3.18
CA LEU A 178 9.45 3.34 -4.17
C LEU A 178 8.87 4.13 -5.36
N ILE A 179 8.27 5.30 -5.12
CA ILE A 179 7.70 6.13 -6.20
C ILE A 179 8.80 6.63 -7.13
N VAL A 180 9.92 7.11 -6.58
CA VAL A 180 11.08 7.55 -7.38
C VAL A 180 11.66 6.39 -8.17
N LYS A 181 11.81 5.22 -7.55
CA LYS A 181 12.31 4.02 -8.21
C LYS A 181 11.43 3.63 -9.41
N LEU A 182 10.11 3.53 -9.19
CA LEU A 182 9.14 3.20 -10.24
C LEU A 182 9.12 4.25 -11.35
N PHE A 183 9.20 5.54 -11.00
CA PHE A 183 9.24 6.62 -11.99
C PHE A 183 10.50 6.56 -12.84
N ARG A 184 11.68 6.35 -12.23
CA ARG A 184 12.94 6.15 -12.96
C ARG A 184 12.87 4.93 -13.88
N GLU A 185 12.32 3.81 -13.42
CA GLU A 185 12.14 2.61 -14.24
C GLU A 185 11.26 2.90 -15.47
N LYS A 186 10.23 3.75 -15.34
CA LYS A 186 9.39 4.19 -16.48
C LYS A 186 10.10 5.12 -17.47
N LEU A 187 11.13 5.84 -17.01
CA LEU A 187 11.98 6.67 -17.87
C LEU A 187 13.14 5.87 -18.50
N SER A 188 13.46 4.71 -17.95
CA SER A 188 14.55 3.86 -18.43
C SER A 188 14.35 3.46 -19.89
N GLY A 189 15.41 3.55 -20.69
CA GLY A 189 15.39 3.25 -22.13
C GLY A 189 14.92 4.40 -23.02
N LYS A 190 14.47 5.53 -22.47
CA LYS A 190 14.15 6.73 -23.26
C LYS A 190 15.39 7.55 -23.60
N PRO A 191 15.43 8.24 -24.75
CA PRO A 191 16.47 9.22 -25.07
C PRO A 191 16.54 10.34 -24.03
N ARG A 192 17.74 10.91 -23.87
CA ARG A 192 18.02 11.95 -22.87
C ARG A 192 17.12 13.18 -23.04
N GLU A 193 16.90 13.58 -24.29
CA GLU A 193 16.07 14.73 -24.66
C GLU A 193 14.60 14.49 -24.31
N GLU A 194 14.11 13.26 -24.47
CA GLU A 194 12.75 12.89 -24.11
C GLU A 194 12.57 12.89 -22.58
N VAL A 195 13.54 12.33 -21.84
CA VAL A 195 13.55 12.35 -20.38
C VAL A 195 13.52 13.78 -19.84
N LEU A 196 14.36 14.66 -20.39
CA LEU A 196 14.38 16.07 -20.01
C LEU A 196 13.02 16.73 -20.24
N LYS A 197 12.45 16.58 -21.43
CA LYS A 197 11.15 17.17 -21.79
C LYS A 197 10.02 16.70 -20.87
N ILE A 198 10.00 15.41 -20.53
CA ILE A 198 9.01 14.85 -19.59
C ILE A 198 9.17 15.50 -18.21
N CYS A 199 10.39 15.53 -17.68
CA CYS A 199 10.67 16.11 -16.37
C CYS A 199 10.35 17.61 -16.31
N GLU A 200 10.72 18.39 -17.33
CA GLU A 200 10.38 19.81 -17.42
C GLU A 200 8.86 20.04 -17.45
N SER A 201 8.14 19.25 -18.25
CA SER A 201 6.68 19.35 -18.34
C SER A 201 6.01 19.08 -16.98
N ILE A 202 6.47 18.06 -16.26
CA ILE A 202 5.98 17.76 -14.92
C ILE A 202 6.36 18.89 -13.96
N PHE A 203 7.60 19.39 -14.01
CA PHE A 203 8.06 20.46 -13.12
C PHE A 203 7.21 21.72 -13.25
N VAL A 204 6.92 22.17 -14.47
CA VAL A 204 6.09 23.35 -14.74
C VAL A 204 4.67 23.18 -14.19
N ILE A 205 4.07 22.00 -14.33
CA ILE A 205 2.69 21.76 -13.91
C ILE A 205 2.57 21.61 -12.38
N THR A 206 3.61 21.07 -11.74
CA THR A 206 3.56 20.67 -10.34
C THR A 206 4.16 21.72 -9.40
N PHE A 207 5.16 22.49 -9.83
CA PHE A 207 5.89 23.44 -8.98
C PHE A 207 5.02 24.55 -8.36
N PRO A 208 4.04 25.15 -9.06
CA PRO A 208 3.12 26.10 -8.43
C PRO A 208 2.28 25.50 -7.30
N LYS A 209 2.13 24.18 -7.24
CA LYS A 209 1.30 23.45 -6.28
C LYS A 209 2.07 22.94 -5.06
N MET A 210 3.39 23.16 -5.02
CA MET A 210 4.27 22.71 -3.94
C MET A 210 4.74 23.83 -3.00
N GLN A 211 4.26 25.06 -3.22
CA GLN A 211 4.41 26.19 -2.29
C GLN A 211 3.47 26.04 -1.08
#